data_AF-A0A3Q0RZ05-F1
#
_entry.id   AF-A0A3Q0RZ05-F1
#
_cell.length_a   1.000
_cell.length_b   1.000
_cell.length_c   1.000
_cell.angle_alpha   90.00
_cell.angle_beta   90.00
_cell.angle_gamma   90.00
#
_symmetry.space_group_name_H-M   'P 1'
#
loop_
_entity.id
_entity.type
_entity.pdbx_description
1 polymer ?
#
loop_
_entity_poly.entity_id
_entity_poly.type
_entity_poly.pdbx_seq_one_letter_code
_entity_poly.pdbx_strand_id
1 'polypeptide(L)'
;NCSVEYKLSRKRDFEPPCEEEDDEETIEVEEQQEEYQHIGLDWLVTMYEKKLNGILADEMGLGKTIQTIALLAHLACNWGPHLIIVPTSVMLNWEMELKRWCPGFKILTYFGSQKERKLKRQVLSLLPNAFHVCITSYKLVLQDHQAFRRKSWRYLILDEAQNIKNFKSQRWQSLLNFNRSVKQ
;
A
#
# COMPACT_ATOMS: atom_id res chain seq x y z
N ASN A 1 9.63 -2.54 -22.14
CA ASN A 1 8.29 -3.14 -21.99
C ASN A 1 8.38 -4.28 -21.00
N CYS A 2 8.19 -3.98 -19.71
CA CYS A 2 8.20 -4.98 -18.65
C CYS A 2 6.77 -5.54 -18.53
N SER A 3 6.42 -6.50 -19.37
CA SER A 3 5.17 -7.25 -19.22
C SER A 3 5.39 -8.26 -18.11
N VAL A 4 5.12 -7.85 -16.87
CA VAL A 4 4.99 -8.78 -15.75
C VAL A 4 3.56 -9.31 -15.84
N GLU A 5 3.39 -10.55 -16.28
CA GLU A 5 2.13 -11.27 -16.12
C GLU A 5 1.83 -11.38 -14.62
N TYR A 6 0.79 -10.68 -14.18
CA TYR A 6 0.33 -10.70 -12.80
C TYR A 6 -0.41 -11.99 -12.55
N LYS A 7 0.26 -13.00 -11.99
CA LYS A 7 -0.45 -14.11 -11.34
C LYS A 7 -0.84 -13.68 -9.93
N LEU A 8 -2.06 -13.15 -9.79
CA LEU A 8 -2.75 -13.05 -8.49
C LEU A 8 -3.22 -14.43 -7.97
N SER A 9 -2.85 -15.53 -8.61
CA SER A 9 -3.23 -16.86 -8.15
C SER A 9 -2.51 -17.23 -6.85
N ARG A 10 -3.28 -17.53 -5.78
CA ARG A 10 -2.80 -18.29 -4.61
C ARG A 10 -2.10 -19.56 -5.11
N LYS A 11 -0.90 -19.86 -4.57
CA LYS A 11 -0.31 -21.20 -4.75
C LYS A 11 -1.22 -22.23 -4.10
N ARG A 12 -1.85 -23.07 -4.92
CA ARG A 12 -2.30 -24.42 -4.57
C ARG A 12 -1.07 -25.21 -4.15
N ASP A 13 -0.96 -25.56 -2.88
CA ASP A 13 -0.15 -26.72 -2.49
C ASP A 13 -1.00 -27.96 -2.78
N PHE A 14 -0.37 -28.88 -3.51
CA PHE A 14 -0.99 -30.02 -4.18
C PHE A 14 -0.87 -31.26 -3.28
N GLU A 15 -1.99 -31.74 -2.74
CA GLU A 15 -2.19 -33.14 -2.32
C GLU A 15 -3.64 -33.54 -2.65
N PRO A 16 -3.86 -34.56 -3.51
CA PRO A 16 -5.16 -35.23 -3.62
C PRO A 16 -5.07 -36.69 -3.11
N PRO A 17 -6.18 -37.45 -2.95
CA PRO A 17 -7.60 -37.08 -3.13
C PRO A 17 -8.50 -37.48 -1.94
N CYS A 18 -9.58 -36.73 -1.72
CA CYS A 18 -10.84 -37.28 -1.23
C CYS A 18 -11.95 -36.66 -2.08
N GLU A 19 -12.81 -37.49 -2.64
CA GLU A 19 -13.96 -37.09 -3.48
C GLU A 19 -14.89 -36.19 -2.65
N GLU A 20 -14.91 -34.90 -2.95
CA GLU A 20 -15.99 -33.99 -2.59
C GLU A 20 -16.49 -33.37 -3.90
N GLU A 21 -17.80 -33.33 -4.09
CA GLU A 21 -18.46 -32.70 -5.23
C GLU A 21 -18.02 -31.23 -5.29
N ASP A 22 -17.15 -30.89 -6.24
CA ASP A 22 -16.66 -29.53 -6.43
C ASP A 22 -17.84 -28.65 -6.91
N ASP A 23 -18.42 -27.88 -5.98
CA ASP A 23 -19.53 -26.95 -6.23
C ASP A 23 -19.13 -25.93 -7.32
N GLU A 24 -19.72 -26.03 -8.52
CA GLU A 24 -19.54 -25.09 -9.64
C GLU A 24 -19.74 -23.62 -9.20
N GLU A 25 -20.64 -23.40 -8.23
CA GLU A 25 -20.94 -22.09 -7.65
C GLU A 25 -19.74 -21.49 -6.87
N THR A 26 -18.89 -22.31 -6.25
CA THR A 26 -17.70 -21.83 -5.54
C THR A 26 -16.60 -21.39 -6.51
N ILE A 27 -16.42 -22.12 -7.62
CA ILE A 27 -15.43 -21.81 -8.65
C ILE A 27 -15.80 -20.51 -9.37
N GLU A 28 -17.08 -20.33 -9.74
CA GLU A 28 -17.56 -19.10 -10.38
C GLU A 28 -17.38 -17.87 -9.48
N VAL A 29 -17.61 -17.99 -8.17
CA VAL A 29 -17.45 -16.87 -7.22
C VAL A 29 -15.98 -16.48 -7.05
N GLU A 30 -15.06 -17.44 -6.98
CA GLU A 30 -13.61 -17.14 -6.94
C GLU A 30 -13.14 -16.46 -8.23
N GLU A 31 -13.58 -16.94 -9.39
CA GLU A 31 -13.22 -16.38 -10.69
C GLU A 31 -13.77 -14.94 -10.87
N GLN A 32 -15.02 -14.70 -10.48
CA GLN A 32 -15.62 -13.35 -10.46
C GLN A 32 -14.88 -12.40 -9.51
N GLN A 33 -14.44 -12.90 -8.35
CA GLN A 33 -13.70 -12.10 -7.38
C GLN A 33 -12.28 -11.76 -7.87
N GLU A 34 -11.62 -12.66 -8.59
CA GLU A 34 -10.34 -12.40 -9.26
C GLU A 34 -10.50 -11.36 -10.38
N GLU A 35 -11.51 -11.52 -11.23
CA GLU A 35 -11.78 -10.58 -12.34
C GLU A 35 -12.06 -9.16 -11.82
N TYR A 36 -12.84 -9.03 -10.74
CA TYR A 36 -13.09 -7.76 -10.07
C TYR A 36 -11.79 -7.10 -9.58
N GLN A 37 -10.86 -7.88 -9.02
CA GLN A 37 -9.58 -7.34 -8.55
C GLN A 37 -8.69 -6.87 -9.71
N HIS A 38 -8.73 -7.55 -10.85
CA HIS A 38 -8.04 -7.12 -12.07
C HIS A 38 -8.62 -5.80 -12.61
N ILE A 39 -9.94 -5.68 -12.69
CA ILE A 39 -10.62 -4.45 -13.12
C ILE A 39 -10.27 -3.28 -12.18
N GLY A 40 -10.28 -3.52 -10.87
CA GLY A 40 -9.90 -2.52 -9.86
C GLY A 40 -8.44 -2.06 -10.02
N LEU A 41 -7.52 -2.99 -10.29
CA LEU A 41 -6.12 -2.69 -10.55
C LEU A 41 -5.94 -1.85 -11.83
N ASP A 42 -6.59 -2.22 -12.92
CA ASP A 42 -6.51 -1.49 -14.20
C ASP A 42 -7.05 -0.05 -14.06
N TRP A 43 -8.12 0.11 -13.28
CA TRP A 43 -8.64 1.44 -12.94
C TRP A 43 -7.60 2.26 -12.16
N LEU A 44 -6.94 1.67 -11.16
CA LEU A 44 -5.89 2.35 -10.38
C LEU A 44 -4.68 2.74 -11.23
N VAL A 45 -4.24 1.86 -12.14
CA VAL A 45 -3.15 2.13 -13.08
C VAL A 45 -3.53 3.30 -13.99
N THR A 46 -4.74 3.29 -14.55
CA THR A 46 -5.26 4.38 -15.39
C THR A 46 -5.30 5.72 -14.63
N MET A 47 -5.72 5.70 -13.36
CA MET A 47 -5.72 6.90 -12.51
C MET A 47 -4.31 7.43 -12.26
N TYR A 48 -3.34 6.53 -12.03
CA TYR A 48 -1.94 6.89 -11.89
C TYR A 48 -1.37 7.53 -13.17
N GLU A 49 -1.61 6.94 -14.34
CA GLU A 49 -1.16 7.47 -15.63
C GLU A 49 -1.74 8.86 -15.92
N LYS A 50 -3.01 9.05 -15.59
CA LYS A 50 -3.71 10.35 -15.70
C LYS A 50 -3.33 11.35 -14.61
N LYS A 51 -2.47 10.97 -13.65
CA LYS A 51 -2.06 11.79 -12.48
C LYS A 51 -3.25 12.26 -11.63
N LEU A 52 -4.33 11.47 -11.59
CA LEU A 52 -5.51 11.73 -10.78
C LEU A 52 -5.41 11.00 -9.43
N ASN A 53 -6.00 11.57 -8.39
CA ASN A 53 -6.13 10.89 -7.10
C ASN A 53 -7.36 9.98 -7.15
N GLY A 54 -7.21 8.69 -6.82
CA GLY A 54 -8.32 7.73 -6.73
C GLY A 54 -8.75 7.48 -5.28
N ILE A 55 -10.02 7.12 -5.09
CA ILE A 55 -10.56 6.61 -3.82
C ILE A 55 -11.14 5.23 -4.13
N LEU A 56 -10.63 4.20 -3.46
CA LEU A 56 -11.24 2.88 -3.47
C LEU A 56 -12.26 2.83 -2.33
N ALA A 57 -13.53 2.71 -2.68
CA ALA A 57 -14.65 2.71 -1.73
C ALA A 57 -15.36 1.35 -1.68
N ASP A 58 -14.69 0.29 -2.15
CA ASP A 58 -15.24 -1.06 -2.22
C ASP A 58 -15.51 -1.61 -0.81
N GLU A 59 -16.40 -2.59 -0.69
CA GLU A 59 -16.73 -3.17 0.62
C GLU A 59 -15.51 -3.83 1.29
N MET A 60 -15.57 -3.95 2.61
CA MET A 60 -14.53 -4.61 3.39
C MET A 60 -14.50 -6.10 3.03
N GLY A 61 -13.30 -6.65 2.77
CA GLY A 61 -13.15 -8.05 2.38
C GLY A 61 -12.84 -8.29 0.90
N LEU A 62 -13.07 -7.32 0.00
CA LEU A 62 -12.78 -7.46 -1.44
C LEU A 62 -11.29 -7.35 -1.83
N GLY A 63 -10.38 -7.49 -0.87
CA GLY A 63 -8.94 -7.52 -1.19
C GLY A 63 -8.34 -6.19 -1.62
N LYS A 64 -8.93 -5.03 -1.26
CA LYS A 64 -8.38 -3.68 -1.53
C LYS A 64 -6.89 -3.53 -1.20
N THR A 65 -6.46 -4.17 -0.11
CA THR A 65 -5.05 -4.21 0.30
C THR A 65 -4.18 -4.87 -0.78
N ILE A 66 -4.59 -6.03 -1.29
CA ILE A 66 -3.86 -6.77 -2.33
C ILE A 66 -3.84 -5.95 -3.63
N GLN A 67 -4.98 -5.39 -4.05
CA GLN A 67 -5.04 -4.49 -5.21
C GLN A 67 -4.07 -3.31 -5.08
N THR A 68 -3.99 -2.71 -3.89
CA THR A 68 -3.07 -1.59 -3.61
C THR A 68 -1.60 -2.04 -3.65
N ILE A 69 -1.29 -3.24 -3.13
CA ILE A 69 0.06 -3.81 -3.20
C ILE A 69 0.43 -4.13 -4.66
N ALA A 70 -0.50 -4.67 -5.44
CA ALA A 70 -0.31 -4.94 -6.87
C ALA A 70 -0.04 -3.64 -7.64
N LEU A 71 -0.74 -2.54 -7.31
CA LEU A 71 -0.44 -1.22 -7.86
C LEU A 71 0.99 -0.78 -7.50
N LEU A 72 1.41 -0.89 -6.24
CA LEU A 72 2.79 -0.55 -5.84
C LEU A 72 3.82 -1.40 -6.58
N ALA A 73 3.54 -2.69 -6.80
CA ALA A 73 4.39 -3.58 -7.57
C ALA A 73 4.45 -3.16 -9.05
N HIS A 74 3.34 -2.74 -9.65
CA HIS A 74 3.29 -2.16 -11.00
C HIS A 74 4.17 -0.90 -11.12
N LEU A 75 4.13 -0.05 -10.08
CA LEU A 75 4.95 1.16 -10.00
C LEU A 75 6.43 0.89 -9.68
N ALA A 76 6.80 -0.35 -9.34
CA ALA A 76 8.16 -0.73 -8.96
C ALA A 76 9.20 -0.52 -10.07
N CYS A 77 8.79 -0.36 -11.34
CA CYS A 77 9.70 0.05 -12.41
C CYS A 77 10.46 1.35 -12.08
N ASN A 78 9.86 2.22 -11.26
CA ASN A 78 10.49 3.41 -10.72
C ASN A 78 10.43 3.39 -9.18
N TRP A 79 11.25 2.53 -8.58
CA TRP A 79 11.46 2.45 -7.13
C TRP A 79 11.54 3.85 -6.51
N GLY A 80 10.60 4.18 -5.64
CA GLY A 80 10.56 5.46 -4.95
C GLY A 80 9.95 5.29 -3.57
N PRO A 81 10.18 6.23 -2.64
CA PRO A 81 9.59 6.12 -1.31
C PRO A 81 8.08 6.33 -1.43
N HIS A 82 7.32 5.27 -1.15
CA HIS A 82 5.87 5.26 -1.00
C HIS A 82 5.51 5.31 0.48
N LEU A 83 4.49 6.09 0.84
CA LEU A 83 3.99 6.21 2.21
C LEU A 83 2.63 5.56 2.33
N ILE A 84 2.50 4.62 3.25
CA ILE A 84 1.24 3.97 3.62
C ILE A 84 0.89 4.41 5.04
N ILE A 85 -0.27 5.04 5.19
CA ILE A 85 -0.81 5.45 6.48
C ILE A 85 -2.02 4.57 6.80
N VAL A 86 -1.91 3.81 7.88
CA VAL A 86 -2.92 2.83 8.27
C VAL A 86 -3.27 2.96 9.75
N PRO A 87 -4.39 2.41 10.23
CA PRO A 87 -4.62 2.24 11.66
C PRO A 87 -3.50 1.41 12.32
N THR A 88 -3.15 1.73 13.56
CA THR A 88 -2.05 1.04 14.28
C THR A 88 -2.28 -0.48 14.37
N SER A 89 -3.53 -0.91 14.51
CA SER A 89 -3.92 -2.33 14.62
C SER A 89 -3.56 -3.16 13.40
N VAL A 90 -3.57 -2.57 12.20
CA VAL A 90 -3.35 -3.29 10.93
C VAL A 90 -1.96 -3.06 10.35
N MET A 91 -1.09 -2.28 11.01
CA MET A 91 0.27 -1.99 10.52
C MET A 91 1.09 -3.25 10.26
N LEU A 92 1.05 -4.22 11.19
CA LEU A 92 1.79 -5.48 11.05
C LEU A 92 1.19 -6.35 9.95
N ASN A 93 -0.14 -6.32 9.76
CA ASN A 93 -0.79 -7.04 8.68
C ASN A 93 -0.29 -6.54 7.32
N TRP A 94 -0.26 -5.22 7.13
CA TRP A 94 0.29 -4.61 5.92
C TRP A 94 1.76 -4.97 5.67
N GLU A 95 2.58 -5.02 6.72
CA GLU A 95 3.97 -5.46 6.59
C GLU A 95 4.08 -6.93 6.15
N MET A 96 3.27 -7.82 6.72
CA MET A 96 3.24 -9.23 6.36
C MET A 96 2.78 -9.44 4.92
N GLU A 97 1.69 -8.78 4.50
CA GLU A 97 1.17 -8.85 3.13
C GLU A 97 2.21 -8.34 2.11
N LEU A 98 2.84 -7.19 2.38
CA LEU A 98 3.89 -6.67 1.50
C LEU A 98 5.09 -7.62 1.38
N LYS A 99 5.51 -8.26 2.48
CA LYS A 99 6.59 -9.25 2.45
C LYS A 99 6.17 -10.52 1.71
N ARG A 100 4.91 -10.94 1.84
CA ARG A 100 4.35 -12.12 1.17
C ARG A 100 4.28 -11.93 -0.34
N TRP A 101 3.69 -10.84 -0.80
CA TRP A 101 3.44 -10.59 -2.22
C TRP A 101 4.61 -9.90 -2.94
N CYS A 102 5.43 -9.15 -2.21
CA CYS A 102 6.50 -8.33 -2.77
C CYS A 102 7.80 -8.43 -1.92
N PRO A 103 8.42 -9.63 -1.81
CA PRO A 103 9.58 -9.84 -0.94
C PRO A 103 10.81 -8.98 -1.32
N GLY A 104 10.88 -8.50 -2.56
CA GLY A 104 11.94 -7.57 -3.02
C GLY A 104 11.82 -6.15 -2.46
N PHE A 105 10.71 -5.80 -1.80
CA PHE A 105 10.51 -4.46 -1.25
C PHE A 105 11.25 -4.28 0.07
N LYS A 106 12.05 -3.20 0.16
CA LYS A 106 12.59 -2.72 1.42
C LYS A 106 11.51 -1.95 2.16
N ILE A 107 10.98 -2.52 3.23
CA ILE A 107 9.88 -1.96 4.02
C ILE A 107 10.43 -1.33 5.30
N LEU A 108 9.99 -0.11 5.61
CA LEU A 108 10.27 0.59 6.85
C LEU A 108 8.98 0.77 7.67
N THR A 109 8.82 -0.05 8.71
CA THR A 109 7.69 0.08 9.65
C THR A 109 8.02 1.15 10.70
N TYR A 110 7.36 2.31 10.62
CA TYR A 110 7.52 3.42 11.55
C TYR A 110 6.62 3.26 12.77
N PHE A 111 7.09 2.46 13.73
CA PHE A 111 6.45 2.22 15.02
C PHE A 111 7.52 2.12 16.13
N GLY A 112 7.09 2.23 17.40
CA GLY A 112 7.93 1.99 18.57
C GLY A 112 8.09 3.19 19.50
N SER A 113 8.98 3.03 20.47
CA SER A 113 9.35 4.03 21.48
C SER A 113 10.00 5.29 20.88
N GLN A 114 10.11 6.36 21.67
CA GLN A 114 10.77 7.59 21.21
C GLN A 114 12.23 7.37 20.78
N LYS A 115 12.95 6.46 21.46
CA LYS A 115 14.35 6.14 21.14
C LYS A 115 14.45 5.48 19.76
N GLU A 116 13.63 4.46 19.51
CA GLU A 116 13.58 3.77 18.21
C GLU A 116 13.14 4.70 17.08
N ARG A 117 12.14 5.56 17.34
CA ARG A 117 11.70 6.57 16.36
C ARG A 117 12.79 7.57 16.02
N LYS A 118 13.68 7.92 16.96
CA LYS A 118 14.81 8.81 16.68
C LYS A 118 15.76 8.23 15.64
N LEU A 119 16.04 6.93 15.71
CA LEU A 119 16.84 6.22 14.72
C LEU A 119 16.11 6.12 13.37
N LYS A 120 14.81 5.76 13.38
CA LYS A 120 14.00 5.68 12.15
C LYS A 120 13.88 7.03 11.44
N ARG A 121 13.82 8.16 12.17
CA ARG A 121 13.84 9.52 11.58
C ARG A 121 15.14 9.85 10.87
N GLN A 122 16.27 9.35 11.37
CA GLN A 122 17.56 9.51 10.70
C GLN A 122 17.57 8.73 9.38
N VAL A 123 17.10 7.48 9.38
CA VAL A 123 16.95 6.69 8.14
C VAL A 123 16.02 7.39 7.15
N LEU A 124 14.89 7.91 7.64
CA LEU A 124 13.90 8.61 6.82
C LEU A 124 14.51 9.84 6.10
N SER A 125 15.26 10.66 6.85
CA SER A 125 15.73 11.97 6.39
C SER A 125 17.08 11.92 5.67
N LEU A 126 18.01 11.08 6.14
CA LEU A 126 19.42 11.15 5.74
C LEU A 126 19.79 10.16 4.64
N LEU A 127 19.07 9.04 4.52
CA LEU A 127 19.40 8.01 3.55
C LEU A 127 18.48 8.10 2.32
N PRO A 128 19.01 8.52 1.16
CA PRO A 128 18.28 8.35 -0.10
C PRO A 128 18.15 6.85 -0.39
N ASN A 129 16.97 6.42 -0.82
CA ASN A 129 16.68 5.04 -1.26
C ASN A 129 16.95 3.91 -0.22
N ALA A 130 16.93 4.21 1.08
CA ALA A 130 17.06 3.18 2.13
C ALA A 130 15.88 2.19 2.14
N PHE A 131 14.70 2.65 1.75
CA PHE A 131 13.47 1.86 1.74
C PHE A 131 12.61 2.27 0.52
N HIS A 132 11.74 1.35 0.10
CA HIS A 132 10.77 1.57 -0.97
C HIS A 132 9.40 1.95 -0.39
N VAL A 133 8.99 1.30 0.69
CA VAL A 133 7.69 1.55 1.33
C VAL A 133 7.89 1.88 2.80
N CYS A 134 7.24 2.93 3.28
CA CYS A 134 7.15 3.26 4.70
C CYS A 134 5.72 3.09 5.18
N ILE A 135 5.53 2.32 6.26
CA ILE A 135 4.22 2.09 6.87
C ILE A 135 4.22 2.81 8.22
N THR A 136 3.22 3.66 8.45
CA THR A 136 3.07 4.43 9.69
C THR A 136 1.61 4.53 10.10
N SER A 137 1.36 4.91 11.35
CA SER A 137 0.01 5.22 11.81
C SER A 137 -0.35 6.69 11.65
N TYR A 138 -1.66 6.95 11.57
CA TYR A 138 -2.25 8.30 11.57
C TYR A 138 -1.71 9.19 12.70
N LYS A 139 -1.61 8.64 13.92
CA LYS A 139 -1.12 9.38 15.09
C LYS A 139 0.36 9.76 14.95
N LEU A 140 1.20 8.80 14.52
CA LEU A 140 2.64 9.00 14.41
C LEU A 140 3.02 9.96 13.30
N VAL A 141 2.32 9.91 12.16
CA VAL A 141 2.60 10.83 11.04
C VAL A 141 2.32 12.28 11.43
N LEU A 142 1.27 12.53 12.23
CA LEU A 142 0.95 13.86 12.72
C LEU A 142 1.94 14.34 13.78
N GLN A 143 2.35 13.44 14.68
CA GLN A 143 3.32 13.75 15.72
C GLN A 143 4.70 14.11 15.13
N ASP A 144 5.18 13.34 14.15
CA ASP A 144 6.50 13.52 13.52
C ASP A 144 6.42 14.18 12.12
N HIS A 145 5.35 14.94 11.83
CA HIS A 145 5.05 15.47 10.49
C HIS A 145 6.21 16.22 9.81
N GLN A 146 7.06 16.91 10.59
CA GLN A 146 8.22 17.62 10.07
C GLN A 146 9.24 16.68 9.40
N ALA A 147 9.45 15.48 9.96
CA ALA A 147 10.37 14.50 9.39
C ALA A 147 9.81 13.92 8.08
N PHE A 148 8.52 13.59 8.06
CA PHE A 148 7.85 13.11 6.87
C PHE A 148 7.80 14.16 5.76
N ARG A 149 7.62 15.45 6.10
CA ARG A 149 7.58 16.58 5.13
C ARG A 149 8.89 16.79 4.38
N ARG A 150 10.02 16.46 4.99
CA ARG A 150 11.35 16.60 4.35
C ARG A 150 11.60 15.56 3.27
N LYS A 151 10.83 14.46 3.23
CA LYS A 151 10.96 13.41 2.22
C LYS A 151 9.99 13.69 1.08
N SER A 152 10.46 13.60 -0.16
CA SER A 152 9.61 13.66 -1.35
C SER A 152 9.00 12.28 -1.59
N TRP A 153 7.74 12.10 -1.20
CA TRP A 153 7.00 10.86 -1.40
C TRP A 153 6.46 10.79 -2.84
N ARG A 154 6.55 9.60 -3.45
CA ARG A 154 6.02 9.35 -4.79
C ARG A 154 4.53 9.06 -4.75
N TYR A 155 4.11 8.25 -3.78
CA TYR A 155 2.72 7.84 -3.63
C TYR A 155 2.34 7.85 -2.16
N LEU A 156 1.12 8.26 -1.87
CA LEU A 156 0.54 8.30 -0.54
C LEU A 156 -0.74 7.46 -0.55
N ILE A 157 -0.77 6.43 0.29
CA ILE A 157 -1.91 5.55 0.48
C ILE A 157 -2.46 5.78 1.88
N LEU A 158 -3.78 5.99 1.97
CA LEU A 158 -4.51 6.19 3.21
C LEU A 158 -5.51 5.05 3.36
N ASP A 159 -5.27 4.15 4.31
CA ASP A 159 -6.17 3.04 4.62
C ASP A 159 -7.14 3.43 5.72
N GLU A 160 -8.41 3.06 5.60
CA GLU A 160 -9.49 3.47 6.51
C GLU A 160 -9.49 5.00 6.74
N ALA A 161 -9.50 5.77 5.64
CA ALA A 161 -9.36 7.23 5.65
C ALA A 161 -10.45 7.96 6.46
N GLN A 162 -11.60 7.33 6.73
CA GLN A 162 -12.62 7.84 7.64
C GLN A 162 -12.12 8.01 9.09
N ASN A 163 -11.01 7.35 9.48
CA ASN A 163 -10.35 7.59 10.76
C ASN A 163 -9.75 9.00 10.87
N ILE A 164 -9.63 9.74 9.77
CA ILE A 164 -9.15 11.11 9.75
C ILE A 164 -10.29 12.04 10.19
N LYS A 165 -10.35 12.32 11.50
CA LYS A 165 -11.39 13.20 12.07
C LYS A 165 -11.40 14.63 11.53
N ASN A 166 -10.25 15.16 11.08
CA ASN A 166 -10.17 16.54 10.59
C ASN A 166 -9.15 16.70 9.45
N PHE A 167 -9.60 16.41 8.23
CA PHE A 167 -8.84 16.64 6.99
C PHE A 167 -8.46 18.10 6.77
N LYS A 168 -9.22 19.06 7.31
CA LYS A 168 -8.95 20.50 7.19
C LYS A 168 -7.89 21.01 8.18
N SER A 169 -7.41 20.16 9.08
CA SER A 169 -6.36 20.59 10.01
C SER A 169 -5.11 21.02 9.25
N GLN A 170 -4.47 22.11 9.68
CA GLN A 170 -3.24 22.60 9.05
C GLN A 170 -2.13 21.53 9.00
N ARG A 171 -2.09 20.61 9.97
CA ARG A 171 -1.12 19.50 9.99
C ARG A 171 -1.36 18.50 8.85
N TRP A 172 -2.61 18.10 8.61
CA TRP A 172 -2.98 17.23 7.49
C TRP A 172 -2.76 17.93 6.14
N GLN A 173 -3.16 19.19 6.01
CA GLN A 173 -2.89 19.98 4.81
C GLN A 173 -1.38 20.13 4.54
N SER A 174 -0.58 20.33 5.58
CA SER A 174 0.88 20.38 5.48
C SER A 174 1.51 19.05 5.07
N LEU A 175 0.85 17.93 5.41
CA LEU A 175 1.26 16.60 4.94
C LEU A 175 0.81 16.38 3.48
N LEU A 176 -0.42 16.73 3.12
CA LEU A 176 -0.91 16.57 1.73
C LEU A 176 -0.14 17.42 0.72
N ASN A 177 0.36 18.58 1.16
CA ASN A 177 1.26 19.45 0.40
C ASN A 177 2.70 18.92 0.35
N PHE A 178 2.94 17.61 0.51
CA PHE A 178 4.23 17.02 0.16
C PHE A 178 4.62 17.50 -1.24
N ASN A 179 5.89 17.91 -1.41
CA ASN A 179 6.48 18.08 -2.73
C ASN A 179 6.40 16.73 -3.44
N ARG A 180 5.30 16.52 -4.18
CA ARG A 180 5.21 15.45 -5.17
C ARG A 180 6.25 15.84 -6.21
N SER A 181 7.36 15.13 -6.27
CA SER A 181 8.31 15.23 -7.38
C SER A 181 7.68 14.62 -8.63
N VAL A 182 6.57 15.20 -9.09
CA VAL A 182 6.24 15.22 -10.50
C VAL A 182 6.81 16.56 -10.95
N LYS A 183 8.02 16.54 -11.51
CA LYS A 183 8.49 17.69 -12.29
C LYS A 183 7.38 18.00 -13.29
N GLN A 184 6.84 19.20 -13.19
CA GLN A 184 6.05 19.82 -14.25
C GLN A 184 6.87 19.85 -15.53
#